data_AF-A0A7W7YIP8-F1
#
_entry.id   AF-A0A7W7YIP8-F1
#
_cell.length_a   1.000
_cell.length_b   1.000
_cell.length_c   1.000
_cell.angle_alpha   90.00
_cell.angle_beta   90.00
_cell.angle_gamma   90.00
#
_symmetry.space_group_name_H-M   'P 1'
#
loop_
_entity.id
_entity.type
_entity.pdbx_description
1 polymer ?
#
loop_
_entity_poly.entity_id
_entity_poly.type
_entity_poly.pdbx_seq_one_letter_code
_entity_poly.pdbx_strand_id
1 'polypeptide(L)'
;MNLTLQCPSCHKDLEVDSGWAGQQLDCPLCTNAFMVPSLPPPVAKVSQPPPNLAPPASEPIKVQLWNPNSAAAWCLLLGPAFGPLFHYLNWKTLGDEQRSRASLRWFIAALFLMVGSMVWGTFAPDSSGWGFFLVLLFLVLWILISARGQVAVVKEHYGNDYQHKSWVLPVILGIAAQLVLAGVTANAAEGVRQEMISMATVQIANEILSRSSVDPKIQCIKVKLDTMLGDGKYQGTAFYNTGGTTGILAQFQGDVYSAHIEPAELMALQLRQAANDGLMEAVNESMKR
;
A
#
# COMPACT_ATOMS: atom_id res chain seq x y z
N MET A 1 47.55 15.36 65.38
CA MET A 1 46.38 14.46 65.40
C MET A 1 46.95 13.07 65.22
N ASN A 2 46.56 12.09 66.04
CA ASN A 2 47.11 10.74 65.87
C ASN A 2 46.37 10.03 64.73
N LEU A 3 47.12 9.36 63.85
CA LEU A 3 46.61 8.53 62.77
C LEU A 3 46.84 7.07 63.16
N THR A 4 45.79 6.26 63.17
CA THR A 4 45.90 4.81 63.36
C THR A 4 45.98 4.13 62.01
N LEU A 5 47.04 3.35 61.79
CA LEU A 5 47.29 2.66 60.53
C LEU A 5 47.88 1.27 60.76
N GLN A 6 47.53 0.31 59.90
CA GLN A 6 48.01 -1.06 60.02
C GLN A 6 49.33 -1.27 59.29
N CYS A 7 50.30 -1.90 59.98
CA CYS A 7 51.55 -2.29 59.34
C CYS A 7 51.26 -3.35 58.24
N PRO A 8 51.71 -3.15 56.99
CA PRO A 8 51.40 -4.08 55.89
C PRO A 8 52.07 -5.45 56.04
N SER A 9 53.08 -5.58 56.91
CA SER A 9 53.81 -6.84 57.11
C SER A 9 53.25 -7.69 58.25
N CYS A 10 52.92 -7.09 59.40
CA CYS A 10 52.44 -7.82 60.57
C CYS A 10 50.97 -7.55 60.93
N HIS A 11 50.29 -6.66 60.19
CA HIS A 11 48.88 -6.29 60.33
C HIS A 11 48.45 -5.75 61.70
N LYS A 12 49.39 -5.36 62.56
CA LYS A 12 49.06 -4.68 63.83
C LYS A 12 48.76 -3.20 63.58
N ASP A 13 47.76 -2.69 64.30
CA ASP A 13 47.46 -1.26 64.36
C ASP A 13 48.58 -0.51 65.07
N LEU A 14 49.06 0.55 64.45
CA LEU A 14 50.05 1.48 64.99
C LEU A 14 49.43 2.87 65.04
N GLU A 15 49.57 3.55 66.18
CA GLU A 15 49.26 4.96 66.30
C GLU A 15 50.51 5.77 65.97
N VAL A 16 50.43 6.62 64.95
CA VAL A 16 51.54 7.44 64.49
C VAL A 16 51.07 8.90 64.41
N ASP A 17 51.92 9.85 64.78
CA ASP A 17 51.54 11.26 64.64
C ASP A 17 51.36 11.63 63.17
N SER A 18 50.31 12.40 62.87
CA SER A 18 50.03 13.00 61.57
C SER A 18 51.23 13.66 60.86
N GLY A 19 52.24 14.14 61.60
CA GLY A 19 53.47 14.72 61.05
C GLY A 19 54.36 13.71 60.29
N TRP A 20 54.14 12.40 60.45
CA TRP A 20 54.87 11.36 59.73
C TRP A 20 54.26 11.01 58.36
N ALA A 21 53.13 11.64 57.98
CA ALA A 21 52.48 11.39 56.70
C ALA A 21 53.43 11.63 55.51
N GLY A 22 53.59 10.62 54.66
CA GLY A 22 54.53 10.63 53.52
C GLY A 22 55.98 10.26 53.87
N GLN A 23 56.30 9.95 55.13
CA GLN A 23 57.64 9.52 55.55
C GLN A 23 57.70 7.99 55.76
N GLN A 24 58.91 7.43 55.67
CA GLN A 24 59.17 6.02 55.94
C GLN A 24 59.46 5.81 57.43
N LEU A 25 58.80 4.83 58.04
CA LEU A 25 59.05 4.38 59.41
C LEU A 25 59.30 2.88 59.47
N ASP A 26 60.02 2.46 60.50
CA ASP A 26 60.16 1.05 60.84
C ASP A 26 59.11 0.66 61.88
N CYS A 27 58.41 -0.45 61.62
CA CYS A 27 57.44 -0.98 62.58
C CYS A 27 58.18 -1.46 63.85
N PRO A 28 57.87 -0.97 65.06
CA PRO A 28 58.59 -1.37 66.28
C PRO A 28 58.36 -2.85 66.66
N LEU A 29 57.37 -3.51 66.05
CA LEU A 29 57.00 -4.89 66.36
C LEU A 29 57.66 -5.91 65.42
N CYS A 30 57.84 -5.57 64.14
CA CYS A 30 58.44 -6.49 63.16
C CYS A 30 59.66 -5.93 62.45
N THR A 31 60.10 -4.72 62.80
CA THR A 31 61.25 -3.99 62.22
C THR A 31 61.18 -3.74 60.71
N ASN A 32 60.05 -4.04 60.05
CA ASN A 32 59.92 -3.80 58.62
C ASN A 32 59.62 -2.32 58.32
N ALA A 33 60.34 -1.77 57.36
CA ALA A 33 60.21 -0.38 56.93
C ALA A 33 59.00 -0.21 55.99
N PHE A 34 58.16 0.79 56.22
CA PHE A 34 57.04 1.10 55.34
C PHE A 34 56.70 2.60 55.35
N MET A 35 56.00 3.07 54.31
CA MET A 35 55.64 4.48 54.14
C MET A 35 54.27 4.80 54.75
N VAL A 36 54.18 5.87 55.53
CA VAL A 36 52.88 6.43 55.95
C VAL A 36 52.24 7.09 54.74
N PRO A 37 50.96 6.83 54.42
CA PRO A 37 50.24 7.54 53.38
C PRO A 37 50.27 9.06 53.66
N SER A 38 50.56 9.87 52.64
CA SER A 38 50.47 11.33 52.79
C SER A 38 49.01 11.74 52.96
N LEU A 39 48.75 12.60 53.95
CA LEU A 39 47.43 13.20 54.13
C LEU A 39 47.12 14.08 52.89
N PRO A 40 45.94 13.95 52.25
CA PRO A 40 45.58 14.84 51.17
C PRO A 40 45.55 16.29 51.67
N PRO A 41 45.96 17.28 50.85
CA PRO A 41 45.99 18.67 51.27
C PRO A 41 44.60 19.13 51.73
N PRO A 42 44.50 20.05 52.70
CA PRO A 42 43.22 20.55 53.18
C PRO A 42 42.49 21.17 51.99
N VAL A 43 41.40 20.53 51.56
CA VAL A 43 40.55 21.01 50.47
C VAL A 43 40.08 22.41 50.88
N ALA A 44 40.53 23.43 50.16
CA ALA A 44 40.03 24.78 50.29
C ALA A 44 38.49 24.73 50.26
N LYS A 45 37.81 25.49 51.12
CA LYS A 45 36.34 25.55 51.18
C LYS A 45 35.78 25.92 49.80
N VAL A 46 35.49 24.89 49.01
CA VAL A 46 34.62 24.96 47.85
C VAL A 46 33.25 25.29 48.43
N SER A 47 32.72 26.45 48.05
CA SER A 47 31.31 26.79 48.23
C SER A 47 30.49 25.55 47.88
N GLN A 48 29.65 25.09 48.81
CA GLN A 48 28.82 23.90 48.66
C GLN A 48 28.28 23.78 47.21
N PRO A 49 28.49 22.66 46.51
CA PRO A 49 27.73 22.36 45.32
C PRO A 49 26.24 22.43 45.69
N PRO A 50 25.36 22.97 44.82
CA PRO A 50 23.94 22.98 45.08
C PRO A 50 23.45 21.57 45.47
N PRO A 51 22.42 21.48 46.32
CA PRO A 51 21.95 20.20 46.85
C PRO A 51 21.71 19.24 45.69
N ASN A 52 22.48 18.15 45.68
CA ASN A 52 22.30 16.93 44.88
C ASN A 52 21.11 17.00 43.90
N LEU A 53 21.31 17.62 42.72
CA LEU A 53 20.40 17.44 41.61
C LEU A 53 20.56 15.98 41.21
N ALA A 54 19.61 15.16 41.65
CA ALA A 54 19.40 13.84 41.09
C ALA A 54 19.56 13.93 39.55
N PRO A 55 20.18 12.94 38.88
CA PRO A 55 20.12 12.85 37.43
C PRO A 55 18.67 13.13 37.01
N PRO A 56 18.40 14.03 36.04
CA PRO A 56 17.04 14.29 35.61
C PRO A 56 16.40 12.93 35.35
N ALA A 57 15.34 12.62 36.09
CA ALA A 57 14.61 11.38 35.93
C ALA A 57 14.32 11.24 34.43
N SER A 58 14.92 10.24 33.78
CA SER A 58 14.66 9.94 32.39
C SER A 58 13.15 9.82 32.25
N GLU A 59 12.52 10.77 31.54
CA GLU A 59 11.08 10.73 31.34
C GLU A 59 10.71 9.36 30.77
N PRO A 60 9.68 8.69 31.31
CA PRO A 60 9.29 7.39 30.81
C PRO A 60 8.98 7.51 29.32
N ILE A 61 9.64 6.68 28.49
CA ILE A 61 9.44 6.67 27.04
C ILE A 61 7.96 6.36 26.78
N LYS A 62 7.18 7.37 26.37
CA LYS A 62 5.76 7.21 26.06
C LYS A 62 5.59 6.44 24.75
N VAL A 63 4.76 5.41 24.77
CA VAL A 63 4.47 4.59 23.59
C VAL A 63 3.82 5.46 22.50
N GLN A 64 4.32 5.36 21.27
CA GLN A 64 3.83 6.14 20.14
C GLN A 64 2.83 5.34 19.31
N LEU A 65 1.56 5.75 19.29
CA LEU A 65 0.49 5.04 18.58
C LEU A 65 -0.32 5.99 17.70
N TRP A 66 -0.90 5.45 16.63
CA TRP A 66 -2.00 6.12 15.96
C TRP A 66 -3.27 5.93 16.76
N ASN A 67 -4.12 6.96 16.83
CA ASN A 67 -5.40 6.83 17.55
C ASN A 67 -6.29 5.74 16.90
N PRO A 68 -6.69 4.69 17.64
CA PRO A 68 -7.39 3.55 17.05
C PRO A 68 -8.81 3.89 16.56
N ASN A 69 -9.46 4.92 17.12
CA ASN A 69 -10.76 5.41 16.65
C ASN A 69 -10.60 6.17 15.33
N SER A 70 -9.60 7.04 15.23
CA SER A 70 -9.28 7.73 13.98
C SER A 70 -8.94 6.74 12.86
N ALA A 71 -8.18 5.68 13.17
CA ALA A 71 -7.86 4.62 12.22
C ALA A 71 -9.12 3.98 11.61
N ALA A 72 -10.14 3.73 12.44
CA ALA A 72 -11.42 3.19 11.99
C ALA A 72 -12.24 4.22 11.19
N ALA A 73 -12.22 5.50 11.58
CA ALA A 73 -12.93 6.56 10.85
C ALA A 73 -12.37 6.75 9.43
N TRP A 74 -11.04 6.72 9.28
CA TRP A 74 -10.40 6.88 7.98
C TRP A 74 -10.73 5.74 6.99
N CYS A 75 -11.20 4.58 7.44
CA CYS A 75 -11.67 3.51 6.54
C CYS A 75 -12.81 3.95 5.62
N LEU A 76 -13.68 4.84 6.10
CA LEU A 76 -14.86 5.29 5.33
C LEU A 76 -14.46 6.10 4.09
N LEU A 77 -13.31 6.77 4.15
CA LEU A 77 -12.82 7.63 3.07
C LEU A 77 -11.71 6.98 2.26
N LEU A 78 -10.82 6.24 2.93
CA LEU A 78 -9.59 5.70 2.34
C LEU A 78 -9.67 4.20 2.04
N GLY A 79 -10.82 3.58 2.29
CA GLY A 79 -11.10 2.18 1.97
C GLY A 79 -10.95 1.22 3.15
N PRO A 80 -11.55 0.01 3.05
CA PRO A 80 -11.71 -0.90 4.19
C PRO A 80 -10.39 -1.49 4.71
N ALA A 81 -9.32 -1.45 3.91
CA ALA A 81 -8.01 -1.94 4.31
C ALA A 81 -7.23 -0.95 5.19
N PHE A 82 -7.60 0.34 5.18
CA PHE A 82 -6.81 1.38 5.84
C PHE A 82 -6.74 1.18 7.37
N GLY A 83 -7.88 1.02 8.04
CA GLY A 83 -7.93 0.83 9.49
C GLY A 83 -7.25 -0.45 9.98
N PRO A 84 -7.52 -1.64 9.41
CA PRO A 84 -6.83 -2.88 9.78
C PRO A 84 -5.31 -2.78 9.71
N LEU A 85 -4.76 -2.06 8.73
CA LEU A 85 -3.32 -1.81 8.62
C LEU A 85 -2.79 -1.04 9.85
N PHE A 86 -3.45 0.05 10.24
CA PHE A 86 -3.02 0.83 11.41
C PHE A 86 -3.25 0.08 12.73
N HIS A 87 -4.30 -0.75 12.81
CA HIS A 87 -4.49 -1.64 13.95
C HIS A 87 -3.36 -2.69 14.03
N TYR A 88 -2.92 -3.26 12.91
CA TYR A 88 -1.74 -4.12 12.85
C TYR A 88 -0.48 -3.41 13.35
N LEU A 89 -0.19 -2.21 12.83
CA LEU A 89 1.00 -1.44 13.22
C LEU A 89 0.99 -1.02 14.70
N ASN A 90 -0.18 -0.65 15.21
CA ASN A 90 -0.36 -0.35 16.63
C ASN A 90 -0.11 -1.59 17.51
N TRP A 91 -0.68 -2.76 17.17
CA TRP A 91 -0.42 -3.99 17.94
C TRP A 91 1.04 -4.42 17.90
N LYS A 92 1.70 -4.25 16.74
CA LYS A 92 3.14 -4.48 16.61
C LYS A 92 3.95 -3.54 17.52
N THR A 93 3.54 -2.28 17.63
CA THR A 93 4.17 -1.29 18.53
C THR A 93 3.94 -1.64 20.00
N LEU A 94 2.79 -2.23 20.33
CA LEU A 94 2.48 -2.74 21.67
C LEU A 94 3.15 -4.09 22.00
N GLY A 95 3.81 -4.74 21.04
CA GLY A 95 4.45 -6.05 21.24
C GLY A 95 3.47 -7.23 21.28
N ASP A 96 2.19 -7.03 20.98
CA ASP A 96 1.17 -8.08 20.97
C ASP A 96 1.13 -8.78 19.60
N GLU A 97 2.00 -9.77 19.42
CA GLU A 97 2.17 -10.48 18.16
C GLU A 97 0.94 -11.31 17.75
N GLN A 98 0.13 -11.74 18.71
CA GLN A 98 -1.09 -12.50 18.42
C GLN A 98 -2.15 -11.59 17.80
N ARG A 99 -2.43 -10.44 18.41
CA ARG A 99 -3.40 -9.48 17.89
C ARG A 99 -2.91 -8.72 16.66
N SER A 100 -1.59 -8.52 16.55
CA SER A 100 -0.93 -8.04 15.35
C SER A 100 -1.26 -8.96 14.15
N ARG A 101 -0.98 -10.27 14.25
CA ARG A 101 -1.30 -11.23 13.18
C ARG A 101 -2.80 -11.35 12.90
N ALA A 102 -3.66 -11.20 13.90
CA ALA A 102 -5.10 -11.12 13.67
C ALA A 102 -5.48 -9.91 12.83
N SER A 103 -4.93 -8.74 13.13
CA SER A 103 -5.17 -7.49 12.38
C SER A 103 -4.60 -7.56 10.96
N LEU A 104 -3.47 -8.24 10.75
CA LEU A 104 -2.92 -8.50 9.42
C LEU A 104 -3.88 -9.35 8.57
N ARG A 105 -4.53 -10.37 9.16
CA ARG A 105 -5.53 -11.16 8.44
C ARG A 105 -6.73 -10.32 8.01
N TRP A 106 -7.20 -9.42 8.88
CA TRP A 106 -8.25 -8.45 8.53
C TRP A 106 -7.82 -7.51 7.41
N PHE A 107 -6.57 -7.03 7.43
CA PHE A 107 -6.01 -6.21 6.37
C PHE A 107 -6.00 -6.95 5.02
N ILE A 108 -5.51 -8.18 5.00
CA ILE A 108 -5.47 -9.00 3.78
C ILE A 108 -6.89 -9.28 3.27
N ALA A 109 -7.83 -9.64 4.15
CA ALA A 109 -9.22 -9.84 3.79
C ALA A 109 -9.86 -8.57 3.20
N ALA A 110 -9.55 -7.40 3.75
CA ALA A 110 -10.02 -6.12 3.23
C ALA A 110 -9.44 -5.80 1.84
N LEU A 111 -8.18 -6.14 1.57
CA LEU A 111 -7.58 -5.98 0.24
C LEU A 111 -8.27 -6.88 -0.80
N PHE A 112 -8.52 -8.15 -0.47
CA PHE A 112 -9.26 -9.05 -1.35
C PHE A 112 -10.68 -8.57 -1.60
N LEU A 113 -11.38 -8.10 -0.56
CA LEU A 113 -12.72 -7.55 -0.70
C LEU A 113 -12.73 -6.31 -1.59
N MET A 114 -11.77 -5.40 -1.39
CA MET A 114 -11.64 -4.18 -2.18
C MET A 114 -11.41 -4.51 -3.66
N VAL A 115 -10.40 -5.32 -3.99
CA VAL A 115 -10.11 -5.72 -5.38
C VAL A 115 -11.27 -6.53 -5.98
N GLY A 116 -11.83 -7.48 -5.23
CA GLY A 116 -12.96 -8.30 -5.68
C GLY A 116 -14.20 -7.47 -5.99
N SER A 117 -14.54 -6.49 -5.13
CA SER A 117 -15.66 -5.57 -5.37
C SER A 117 -15.46 -4.71 -6.62
N MET A 118 -14.22 -4.35 -6.92
CA MET A 118 -13.88 -3.59 -8.13
C MET A 118 -14.03 -4.43 -9.39
N VAL A 119 -13.47 -5.64 -9.40
CA VAL A 119 -13.63 -6.59 -10.51
C VAL A 119 -15.11 -6.87 -10.75
N TRP A 120 -15.88 -7.10 -9.68
CA TRP A 120 -17.31 -7.33 -9.77
C TRP A 120 -18.06 -6.16 -10.40
N GLY A 121 -17.75 -4.92 -9.99
CA GLY A 121 -18.37 -3.72 -10.56
C GLY A 121 -18.14 -3.56 -12.07
N THR A 122 -17.01 -4.04 -12.59
CA THR A 122 -16.71 -4.03 -14.02
C THR A 122 -17.56 -5.01 -14.82
N PHE A 123 -17.81 -6.21 -14.28
CA PHE A 123 -18.52 -7.28 -15.01
C PHE A 123 -20.02 -7.35 -14.73
N ALA A 124 -20.47 -6.78 -13.61
CA ALA A 124 -21.87 -6.81 -13.18
C ALA A 124 -22.31 -5.43 -12.67
N PRO A 125 -22.27 -4.38 -13.52
CA PRO A 125 -22.52 -2.99 -13.11
C PRO A 125 -23.91 -2.79 -12.49
N ASP A 126 -24.92 -3.51 -12.97
CA ASP A 126 -26.30 -3.46 -12.45
C ASP A 126 -26.44 -3.99 -11.02
N SER A 127 -25.43 -4.74 -10.55
CA SER A 127 -25.37 -5.31 -9.19
C SER A 127 -24.34 -4.62 -8.29
N SER A 128 -23.77 -3.49 -8.73
CA SER A 128 -22.70 -2.77 -8.03
C SER A 128 -23.03 -2.38 -6.57
N GLY A 129 -24.32 -2.19 -6.25
CA GLY A 129 -24.78 -1.95 -4.87
C GLY A 129 -24.41 -3.05 -3.87
N TRP A 130 -24.28 -4.31 -4.32
CA TRP A 130 -23.85 -5.41 -3.47
C TRP A 130 -22.40 -5.27 -3.00
N GLY A 131 -21.53 -4.70 -3.83
CA GLY A 131 -20.14 -4.45 -3.46
C GLY A 131 -20.04 -3.51 -2.26
N PHE A 132 -20.80 -2.41 -2.30
CA PHE A 132 -20.87 -1.46 -1.19
C PHE A 132 -21.44 -2.10 0.08
N PHE A 133 -22.51 -2.89 -0.04
CA PHE A 133 -23.10 -3.61 1.10
C PHE A 133 -22.09 -4.55 1.76
N LEU A 134 -21.33 -5.34 0.99
CA LEU A 134 -20.32 -6.26 1.52
C LEU A 134 -19.17 -5.52 2.21
N VAL A 135 -18.74 -4.37 1.69
CA VAL A 135 -17.74 -3.51 2.33
C VAL A 135 -18.25 -2.98 3.67
N LEU A 136 -19.50 -2.50 3.74
CA LEU A 136 -20.09 -2.06 5.01
C LEU A 136 -20.22 -3.20 6.02
N LEU A 137 -20.71 -4.36 5.58
CA LEU A 137 -20.82 -5.54 6.43
C LEU A 137 -19.44 -5.95 6.98
N PHE A 138 -18.42 -5.96 6.13
CA PHE A 138 -17.05 -6.21 6.53
C PHE A 138 -16.56 -5.22 7.59
N LEU A 139 -16.78 -3.92 7.40
CA LEU A 139 -16.37 -2.90 8.36
C LEU A 139 -17.05 -3.08 9.71
N VAL A 140 -18.35 -3.36 9.73
CA VAL A 140 -19.09 -3.63 10.97
C VAL A 140 -18.51 -4.85 11.69
N LEU A 141 -18.32 -5.97 10.98
CA LEU A 141 -17.77 -7.19 11.55
C LEU A 141 -16.34 -6.98 12.08
N TRP A 142 -15.48 -6.33 11.30
CA TRP A 142 -14.12 -6.01 11.72
C TRP A 142 -14.10 -5.11 12.97
N ILE A 143 -14.95 -4.08 13.02
CA ILE A 143 -15.06 -3.19 14.18
C ILE A 143 -15.45 -3.98 15.42
N LEU A 144 -16.51 -4.78 15.34
CA LEU A 144 -17.05 -5.53 16.48
C LEU A 144 -16.08 -6.60 16.97
N ILE A 145 -15.44 -7.34 16.07
CA ILE A 145 -14.61 -8.50 16.40
C ILE A 145 -13.18 -8.11 16.75
N SER A 146 -12.60 -7.08 16.10
CA SER A 146 -11.17 -6.78 16.22
C SER A 146 -10.86 -5.35 16.66
N ALA A 147 -11.46 -4.33 16.02
CA ALA A 147 -11.03 -2.95 16.25
C ALA A 147 -11.34 -2.46 17.69
N ARG A 148 -12.52 -2.83 18.22
CA ARG A 148 -12.94 -2.46 19.58
C ARG A 148 -11.97 -2.97 20.65
N GLY A 149 -11.34 -4.12 20.44
CA GLY A 149 -10.35 -4.68 21.36
C GLY A 149 -9.13 -3.76 21.53
N GLN A 150 -8.61 -3.19 20.44
CA GLN A 150 -7.49 -2.26 20.53
C GLN A 150 -7.88 -0.94 21.21
N VAL A 151 -9.07 -0.42 20.89
CA VAL A 151 -9.59 0.80 21.54
C VAL A 151 -9.70 0.61 23.05
N ALA A 152 -10.20 -0.55 23.50
CA ALA A 152 -10.31 -0.87 24.91
C ALA A 152 -8.94 -0.96 25.60
N VAL A 153 -7.98 -1.70 25.03
CA VAL A 153 -6.63 -1.85 25.61
C VAL A 153 -5.91 -0.50 25.69
N VAL A 154 -5.95 0.30 24.62
CA VAL A 154 -5.30 1.61 24.61
C VAL A 154 -5.92 2.53 25.66
N LYS A 155 -7.26 2.54 25.77
CA LYS A 155 -7.97 3.35 26.78
C LYS A 155 -7.66 2.90 28.21
N GLU A 156 -7.59 1.60 28.47
CA GLU A 156 -7.36 1.04 29.81
C GLU A 156 -5.92 1.22 30.28
N HIS A 157 -4.93 0.94 29.42
CA HIS A 157 -3.52 0.94 29.81
C HIS A 157 -2.84 2.30 29.69
N TYR A 158 -3.29 3.12 28.72
CA TYR A 158 -2.63 4.39 28.41
C TYR A 158 -3.57 5.58 28.54
N GLY A 159 -4.88 5.41 28.37
CA GLY A 159 -5.83 6.53 28.37
C GLY A 159 -5.44 7.58 27.33
N ASN A 160 -5.08 8.78 27.80
CA ASN A 160 -4.56 9.88 26.96
C ASN A 160 -3.03 10.07 27.10
N ASP A 161 -2.34 9.22 27.86
CA ASP A 161 -0.92 9.36 28.20
C ASP A 161 0.04 8.68 27.20
N TYR A 162 -0.42 8.48 25.97
CA TYR A 162 0.41 7.97 24.87
C TYR A 162 0.72 9.09 23.86
N GLN A 163 1.85 8.97 23.17
CA GLN A 163 2.23 9.96 22.17
C GLN A 163 1.50 9.67 20.85
N HIS A 164 0.73 10.64 20.38
CA HIS A 164 -0.04 10.50 19.14
C HIS A 164 0.87 10.60 17.91
N LYS A 165 0.83 9.58 17.05
CA LYS A 165 1.43 9.66 15.72
C LYS A 165 0.56 10.51 14.78
N SER A 166 1.22 11.27 13.92
CA SER A 166 0.55 12.13 12.91
C SER A 166 -0.19 11.29 11.86
N TRP A 167 -1.33 11.82 11.41
CA TRP A 167 -2.14 11.26 10.33
C TRP A 167 -1.82 11.84 8.95
N VAL A 168 -1.09 12.97 8.87
CA VAL A 168 -0.91 13.72 7.62
C VAL A 168 -0.35 12.84 6.51
N LEU A 169 0.79 12.19 6.77
CA LEU A 169 1.44 11.34 5.78
C LEU A 169 0.60 10.10 5.41
N PRO A 170 0.09 9.30 6.38
CA PRO A 170 -0.85 8.21 6.10
C PRO A 170 -2.04 8.60 5.22
N VAL A 171 -2.69 9.73 5.51
CA VAL A 171 -3.88 10.17 4.80
C VAL A 171 -3.53 10.59 3.38
N ILE A 172 -2.44 11.33 3.16
CA ILE A 172 -1.97 11.70 1.82
C ILE A 172 -1.68 10.45 0.98
N LEU A 173 -0.97 9.47 1.56
CA LEU A 173 -0.66 8.21 0.87
C LEU A 173 -1.93 7.40 0.56
N GLY A 174 -2.89 7.37 1.50
CA GLY A 174 -4.19 6.73 1.29
C GLY A 174 -4.98 7.36 0.15
N ILE A 175 -5.06 8.70 0.11
CA ILE A 175 -5.72 9.43 -0.98
C ILE A 175 -5.03 9.15 -2.32
N ALA A 176 -3.69 9.25 -2.37
CA ALA A 176 -2.94 8.97 -3.58
C ALA A 176 -3.16 7.53 -4.08
N ALA A 177 -3.16 6.55 -3.17
CA ALA A 177 -3.46 5.16 -3.51
C ALA A 177 -4.87 4.99 -4.07
N GLN A 178 -5.88 5.67 -3.51
CA GLN A 178 -7.25 5.64 -4.01
C GLN A 178 -7.38 6.26 -5.40
N LEU A 179 -6.69 7.38 -5.66
CA LEU A 179 -6.68 8.01 -6.98
C LEU A 179 -6.03 7.11 -8.03
N VAL A 180 -4.89 6.50 -7.71
CA VAL A 180 -4.23 5.54 -8.60
C VAL A 180 -5.15 4.36 -8.89
N LEU A 181 -5.77 3.80 -7.85
CA LEU A 181 -6.67 2.67 -8.00
C LEU A 181 -7.90 3.01 -8.86
N ALA A 182 -8.52 4.17 -8.64
CA ALA A 182 -9.62 4.67 -9.46
C ALA A 182 -9.22 4.90 -10.92
N GLY A 183 -8.00 5.40 -11.17
CA GLY A 183 -7.46 5.54 -12.52
C GLY A 183 -7.27 4.19 -13.21
N VAL A 184 -6.72 3.19 -12.51
CA VAL A 184 -6.53 1.84 -13.03
C VAL A 184 -7.88 1.20 -13.37
N THR A 185 -8.89 1.32 -12.49
CA THR A 185 -10.21 0.73 -12.75
C THR A 185 -10.93 1.41 -13.90
N ALA A 186 -10.86 2.75 -14.02
CA ALA A 186 -11.42 3.47 -15.15
C ALA A 186 -10.79 3.02 -16.48
N ASN A 187 -9.47 2.89 -16.54
CA ASN A 187 -8.76 2.40 -17.71
C ASN A 187 -9.15 0.96 -18.07
N ALA A 188 -9.23 0.08 -17.07
CA ALA A 188 -9.62 -1.32 -17.29
C ALA A 188 -11.07 -1.42 -17.78
N ALA A 189 -11.99 -0.65 -17.19
CA ALA A 189 -13.40 -0.62 -17.61
C ALA A 189 -13.55 -0.12 -19.05
N GLU A 190 -12.79 0.90 -19.45
CA GLU A 190 -12.78 1.39 -20.83
C GLU A 190 -12.24 0.34 -21.80
N GLY A 191 -11.16 -0.37 -21.44
CA GLY A 191 -10.64 -1.47 -22.26
C GLY A 191 -11.66 -2.59 -22.47
N VAL A 192 -12.35 -3.02 -21.40
CA VAL A 192 -13.42 -4.03 -21.49
C VAL A 192 -14.59 -3.53 -22.35
N ARG A 193 -15.00 -2.26 -22.19
CA ARG A 193 -16.06 -1.64 -22.99
C ARG A 193 -15.71 -1.65 -24.48
N GLN A 194 -14.49 -1.27 -24.85
CA GLN A 194 -14.05 -1.25 -26.25
C GLN A 194 -14.05 -2.64 -26.88
N GLU A 195 -13.62 -3.66 -26.16
CA GLU A 195 -13.68 -5.05 -26.63
C GLU A 195 -15.13 -5.53 -26.83
N MET A 196 -16.04 -5.20 -25.91
CA MET A 196 -17.47 -5.52 -26.07
C MET A 196 -18.08 -4.83 -27.29
N ILE A 197 -17.81 -3.53 -27.49
CA ILE A 197 -18.29 -2.78 -28.65
C ILE A 197 -17.70 -3.34 -29.94
N SER A 198 -16.41 -3.69 -29.94
CA SER A 198 -15.76 -4.33 -31.10
C SER A 198 -16.45 -5.64 -31.48
N MET A 199 -16.69 -6.54 -30.52
CA MET A 199 -17.38 -7.81 -30.77
C MET A 199 -18.80 -7.62 -31.30
N ALA A 200 -19.58 -6.70 -30.72
CA ALA A 200 -20.92 -6.37 -31.20
C ALA A 200 -20.89 -5.77 -32.61
N THR A 201 -19.92 -4.89 -32.89
CA THR A 201 -19.75 -4.27 -34.21
C THR A 201 -19.38 -5.30 -35.27
N VAL A 202 -18.56 -6.30 -34.95
CA VAL A 202 -18.25 -7.43 -35.85
C VAL A 202 -19.53 -8.19 -36.22
N GLN A 203 -20.41 -8.47 -35.26
CA GLN A 203 -21.67 -9.17 -35.52
C GLN A 203 -22.57 -8.36 -36.45
N ILE A 204 -22.75 -7.06 -36.18
CA ILE A 204 -23.59 -6.17 -37.00
C ILE A 204 -22.98 -5.99 -38.40
N ALA A 205 -21.66 -5.85 -38.51
CA ALA A 205 -20.97 -5.78 -39.80
C ALA A 205 -21.24 -7.03 -40.65
N ASN A 206 -21.17 -8.22 -40.06
CA ASN A 206 -21.50 -9.46 -40.76
C ASN A 206 -22.98 -9.55 -41.15
N GLU A 207 -23.89 -9.02 -40.34
CA GLU A 207 -25.31 -8.90 -40.70
C GLU A 207 -25.50 -7.97 -41.91
N ILE A 208 -24.83 -6.82 -41.95
CA ILE A 208 -24.85 -5.87 -43.08
C ILE A 208 -24.31 -6.55 -44.35
N LEU A 209 -23.16 -7.23 -44.26
CA LEU A 209 -22.57 -7.96 -45.38
C LEU A 209 -23.55 -9.01 -45.93
N SER A 210 -24.20 -9.79 -45.06
CA SER A 210 -25.15 -10.83 -45.45
C SER A 210 -26.38 -10.30 -46.21
N ARG A 211 -26.74 -9.04 -46.00
CA ARG A 211 -27.86 -8.35 -46.68
C ARG A 211 -27.42 -7.58 -47.92
N SER A 212 -26.11 -7.44 -48.13
CA SER A 212 -25.53 -6.70 -49.25
C SER A 212 -25.27 -7.63 -50.44
N SER A 213 -24.84 -7.06 -51.58
CA SER A 213 -24.40 -7.83 -52.74
C SER A 213 -22.96 -8.34 -52.64
N VAL A 214 -22.30 -8.18 -51.49
CA VAL A 214 -20.92 -8.64 -51.25
C VAL A 214 -20.88 -10.17 -51.25
N ASP A 215 -19.77 -10.76 -51.72
CA ASP A 215 -19.58 -12.22 -51.71
C ASP A 215 -19.81 -12.78 -50.29
N PRO A 216 -20.70 -13.78 -50.12
CA PRO A 216 -21.03 -14.36 -48.81
C PRO A 216 -19.85 -15.02 -48.09
N LYS A 217 -18.73 -15.27 -48.77
CA LYS A 217 -17.48 -15.76 -48.15
C LYS A 217 -16.74 -14.67 -47.39
N ILE A 218 -17.01 -13.39 -47.65
CA ILE A 218 -16.37 -12.28 -46.96
C ILE A 218 -17.01 -12.12 -45.59
N GLN A 219 -16.20 -12.24 -44.54
CA GLN A 219 -16.63 -12.08 -43.17
C GLN A 219 -15.74 -11.06 -42.47
N CYS A 220 -16.37 -10.13 -41.75
CA CYS A 220 -15.70 -9.27 -40.79
C CYS A 220 -15.25 -10.14 -39.62
N ILE A 221 -13.93 -10.17 -39.37
CA ILE A 221 -13.32 -10.99 -38.32
C ILE A 221 -12.90 -10.16 -37.10
N LYS A 222 -12.70 -8.86 -37.29
CA LYS A 222 -12.24 -7.95 -36.24
C LYS A 222 -12.65 -6.53 -36.58
N VAL A 223 -13.03 -5.76 -35.57
CA VAL A 223 -13.17 -4.31 -35.67
C VAL A 223 -12.20 -3.68 -34.68
N LYS A 224 -11.38 -2.74 -35.15
CA LYS A 224 -10.57 -1.90 -34.27
C LYS A 224 -11.24 -0.54 -34.16
N LEU A 225 -11.56 -0.11 -32.95
CA LEU A 225 -12.08 1.24 -32.70
C LEU A 225 -10.88 2.18 -32.59
N ASP A 226 -10.83 3.21 -33.43
CA ASP A 226 -9.67 4.11 -33.53
C ASP A 226 -9.91 5.45 -32.82
N THR A 227 -11.12 6.01 -32.90
CA THR A 227 -11.43 7.32 -32.29
C THR A 227 -12.86 7.40 -31.78
N MET A 228 -13.04 7.94 -30.57
CA MET A 228 -14.36 8.27 -30.03
C MET A 228 -14.78 9.65 -30.56
N LEU A 229 -15.93 9.71 -31.22
CA LEU A 229 -16.48 10.93 -31.83
C LEU A 229 -17.40 11.73 -30.88
N GLY A 230 -17.67 11.21 -29.68
CA GLY A 230 -18.65 11.74 -28.72
C GLY A 230 -19.99 11.01 -28.78
N ASP A 231 -20.83 11.16 -27.75
CA ASP A 231 -22.18 10.57 -27.66
C ASP A 231 -22.25 9.06 -27.93
N GLY A 232 -21.23 8.31 -27.49
CA GLY A 232 -21.14 6.87 -27.70
C GLY A 232 -20.87 6.46 -29.15
N LYS A 233 -20.48 7.39 -30.02
CA LYS A 233 -20.05 7.12 -31.40
C LYS A 233 -18.56 6.86 -31.46
N TYR A 234 -18.20 5.85 -32.25
CA TYR A 234 -16.83 5.42 -32.50
C TYR A 234 -16.60 5.31 -34.00
N GLN A 235 -15.48 5.84 -34.45
CA GLN A 235 -14.92 5.54 -35.76
C GLN A 235 -13.89 4.44 -35.61
N GLY A 236 -13.93 3.47 -36.51
CA GLY A 236 -13.00 2.35 -36.51
C GLY A 236 -12.75 1.78 -37.89
N THR A 237 -11.98 0.70 -37.88
CA THR A 237 -11.59 -0.07 -39.06
C THR A 237 -12.06 -1.51 -38.92
N ALA A 238 -12.86 -1.98 -39.88
CA ALA A 238 -13.24 -3.38 -40.00
C ALA A 238 -12.19 -4.16 -40.80
N PHE A 239 -11.87 -5.37 -40.36
CA PHE A 239 -10.92 -6.28 -40.98
C PHE A 239 -11.65 -7.54 -41.43
N TYR A 240 -11.37 -7.96 -42.66
CA TYR A 240 -12.06 -9.09 -43.28
C TYR A 240 -11.13 -10.30 -43.43
N ASN A 241 -11.71 -11.50 -43.45
CA ASN A 241 -10.99 -12.76 -43.65
C ASN A 241 -10.21 -12.84 -44.98
N THR A 242 -10.58 -12.02 -45.98
CA THR A 242 -9.88 -11.94 -47.27
C THR A 242 -8.69 -10.97 -47.29
N GLY A 243 -8.36 -10.34 -46.15
CA GLY A 243 -7.23 -9.41 -46.01
C GLY A 243 -7.53 -7.95 -46.36
N GLY A 244 -8.80 -7.62 -46.67
CA GLY A 244 -9.26 -6.25 -46.86
C GLY A 244 -9.59 -5.51 -45.56
N THR A 245 -9.69 -4.19 -45.63
CA THR A 245 -10.23 -3.34 -44.57
C THR A 245 -11.18 -2.28 -45.12
N THR A 246 -12.11 -1.83 -44.29
CA THR A 246 -13.00 -0.68 -44.58
C THR A 246 -13.20 0.17 -43.33
N GLY A 247 -13.54 1.45 -43.54
CA GLY A 247 -14.05 2.29 -42.46
C GLY A 247 -15.38 1.78 -41.91
N ILE A 248 -15.59 1.91 -40.60
CA ILE A 248 -16.87 1.60 -39.95
C ILE A 248 -17.18 2.64 -38.86
N LEU A 249 -18.44 3.06 -38.80
CA LEU A 249 -18.96 3.91 -37.73
C LEU A 249 -19.83 3.05 -36.82
N ALA A 250 -19.44 2.93 -35.55
CA ALA A 250 -20.24 2.27 -34.53
C ALA A 250 -20.89 3.31 -33.62
N GLN A 251 -22.14 3.11 -33.23
CA GLN A 251 -22.83 3.95 -32.27
C GLN A 251 -23.45 3.08 -31.18
N PHE A 252 -23.19 3.49 -29.94
CA PHE A 252 -23.66 2.83 -28.73
C PHE A 252 -24.50 3.80 -27.90
N GLN A 253 -25.78 3.47 -27.71
CA GLN A 253 -26.69 4.28 -26.91
C GLN A 253 -27.55 3.39 -26.01
N GLY A 254 -27.20 3.33 -24.72
CA GLY A 254 -27.83 2.41 -23.77
C GLY A 254 -27.55 0.96 -24.17
N ASP A 255 -28.60 0.16 -24.38
CA ASP A 255 -28.46 -1.24 -24.83
C ASP A 255 -28.52 -1.41 -26.36
N VAL A 256 -28.64 -0.31 -27.10
CA VAL A 256 -28.76 -0.34 -28.56
C VAL A 256 -27.39 -0.17 -29.21
N TYR A 257 -27.00 -1.19 -29.98
CA TYR A 257 -25.82 -1.19 -30.82
C TYR A 257 -26.23 -0.96 -32.27
N SER A 258 -25.57 -0.04 -32.94
CA SER A 258 -25.70 0.13 -34.39
C SER A 258 -24.33 0.31 -35.01
N ALA A 259 -24.16 -0.20 -36.22
CA ALA A 259 -22.97 0.01 -37.01
C ALA A 259 -23.37 0.40 -38.43
N HIS A 260 -22.56 1.24 -39.03
CA HIS A 260 -22.75 1.71 -40.39
C HIS A 260 -21.43 1.59 -41.15
N ILE A 261 -21.49 0.91 -42.30
CA ILE A 261 -20.41 0.88 -43.29
C ILE A 261 -20.91 1.72 -44.46
N GLU A 262 -20.15 2.73 -44.85
CA GLU A 262 -20.55 3.60 -45.95
C GLU A 262 -20.71 2.78 -47.25
N PRO A 263 -21.73 3.05 -48.09
CA PRO A 263 -21.94 2.31 -49.33
C PRO A 263 -20.72 2.32 -50.27
N ALA A 264 -19.96 3.42 -50.29
CA ALA A 264 -18.74 3.54 -51.08
C ALA A 264 -17.65 2.56 -50.62
N GLU A 265 -17.54 2.33 -49.31
CA GLU A 265 -16.59 1.37 -48.72
C GLU A 265 -16.97 -0.08 -49.07
N LEU A 266 -18.28 -0.40 -49.04
CA LEU A 266 -18.77 -1.72 -49.47
C LEU A 266 -18.47 -1.98 -50.95
N MET A 267 -18.69 -0.98 -51.82
CA MET A 267 -18.36 -1.09 -53.24
C MET A 267 -16.85 -1.24 -53.46
N ALA A 268 -16.03 -0.48 -52.73
CA ALA A 268 -14.58 -0.60 -52.78
C ALA A 268 -14.11 -2.00 -52.33
N LEU A 269 -14.73 -2.58 -51.30
CA LEU A 269 -14.45 -3.94 -50.84
C LEU A 269 -14.75 -4.98 -51.92
N GLN A 270 -15.90 -4.86 -52.60
CA GLN A 270 -16.27 -5.74 -53.72
C GLN A 270 -15.26 -5.66 -54.88
N LEU A 271 -14.85 -4.45 -55.27
CA LEU A 271 -13.89 -4.25 -56.35
C LEU A 271 -12.51 -4.83 -56.01
N ARG A 272 -12.04 -4.64 -54.78
CA ARG A 272 -10.78 -5.23 -54.30
C ARG A 272 -10.83 -6.75 -54.30
N GLN A 273 -11.96 -7.34 -53.91
CA GLN A 273 -12.12 -8.79 -53.95
C GLN A 273 -12.07 -9.31 -55.38
N ALA A 274 -12.83 -8.71 -56.30
CA ALA A 274 -12.84 -9.12 -57.71
C ALA A 274 -11.43 -9.02 -58.34
N ALA A 275 -10.65 -8.00 -57.98
CA ALA A 275 -9.26 -7.87 -58.41
C ALA A 275 -8.36 -8.97 -57.84
N ASN A 276 -8.51 -9.31 -56.55
CA ASN A 276 -7.75 -10.39 -55.92
C ASN A 276 -8.07 -11.76 -56.53
N ASP A 277 -9.35 -12.06 -56.78
CA ASP A 277 -9.76 -13.32 -57.38
C ASP A 277 -9.19 -13.47 -58.80
N GLY A 278 -9.27 -12.40 -59.61
CA GLY A 278 -8.67 -12.38 -60.95
C GLY A 278 -7.13 -12.52 -60.93
N LEU A 279 -6.47 -11.92 -59.94
CA LEU A 279 -5.02 -12.07 -59.76
C LEU A 279 -4.65 -13.52 -59.40
N MET A 280 -5.39 -14.13 -58.47
CA MET A 280 -5.15 -15.51 -58.05
C MET A 280 -5.39 -16.51 -59.18
N GLU A 281 -6.40 -16.27 -60.03
CA GLU A 281 -6.64 -17.06 -61.22
C GLU A 281 -5.47 -16.96 -62.22
N ALA A 282 -4.98 -15.75 -62.49
CA ALA A 282 -3.83 -15.52 -63.37
C ALA A 282 -2.54 -16.18 -62.85
N VAL A 283 -2.28 -16.10 -61.54
CA VAL A 283 -1.14 -16.78 -60.89
C VAL A 283 -1.26 -18.30 -61.05
N ASN A 284 -2.45 -18.85 -60.80
CA ASN A 284 -2.68 -20.29 -60.92
C ASN A 284 -2.55 -20.79 -62.36
N GLU A 285 -2.99 -20.03 -63.36
CA GLU A 285 -2.73 -20.34 -64.76
C GLU A 285 -1.24 -20.32 -65.11
N SER A 286 -0.49 -19.33 -64.61
CA SER A 286 0.94 -19.24 -64.85
C SER A 286 1.72 -20.40 -64.24
N MET A 287 1.27 -20.96 -63.11
CA MET A 287 1.91 -22.13 -62.49
C MET A 287 1.62 -23.44 -63.23
N LYS A 288 0.57 -23.49 -64.06
CA LYS A 288 0.20 -24.67 -64.85
C LYS A 288 0.94 -24.72 -66.20
N ARG A 289 1.50 -23.62 -66.67
CA ARG A 289 2.30 -23.52 -67.91
C ARG A 289 3.76 -23.81 -67.62
#